data_AF-A0A8S9M019-F1
#
_entry.id   AF-A0A8S9M019-F1
#
_cell.length_a   1.000
_cell.length_b   1.000
_cell.length_c   1.000
_cell.angle_alpha   90.00
_cell.angle_beta   90.00
_cell.angle_gamma   90.00
#
_symmetry.space_group_name_H-M   'P 1'
#
loop_
_entity.id
_entity.type
_entity.pdbx_description
1 polymer ?
#
loop_
_entity_poly.entity_id
_entity_poly.type
_entity_poly.pdbx_seq_one_letter_code
_entity_poly.pdbx_strand_id
1 'polypeptide(L)'
;MSMKDQVKAIQDASVIIGAHGAGLTHIVSATPNTTIFEIISVEFRRPHFELIAKWKGLEYHPMHLANSRADPTAVTEKLKEIMKNLGC
;
A
#
# COMPACT_ATOMS: atom_id res chain seq x y z
N MET A 1 18.12 9.10 -0.75
CA MET A 1 17.77 8.26 0.43
C MET A 1 18.53 6.95 0.29
N SER A 2 19.31 6.53 1.29
CA SER A 2 20.01 5.24 1.23
C SER A 2 19.02 4.07 1.37
N MET A 3 19.44 2.85 1.04
CA MET A 3 18.61 1.66 1.27
C MET A 3 18.23 1.49 2.75
N LYS A 4 19.15 1.81 3.66
CA LYS A 4 18.90 1.78 5.10
C LYS A 4 17.79 2.76 5.48
N ASP A 5 17.82 3.97 4.92
CA ASP A 5 16.82 4.99 5.21
C ASP A 5 15.45 4.62 4.64
N GLN A 6 15.41 4.00 3.44
CA GLN A 6 14.17 3.51 2.83
C GLN A 6 13.53 2.41 3.70
N VAL A 7 14.32 1.41 4.13
CA VAL A 7 13.81 0.34 5.00
C VAL A 7 13.30 0.91 6.32
N LYS A 8 14.02 1.87 6.92
CA LYS A 8 13.57 2.52 8.15
C LYS A 8 12.25 3.26 7.97
N ALA A 9 12.11 4.04 6.89
CA ALA A 9 10.86 4.75 6.59
C ALA A 9 9.67 3.78 6.43
N ILE A 10 9.91 2.61 5.85
CA ILE A 10 8.88 1.56 5.69
C ILE A 10 8.52 0.91 7.02
N GLN A 11 9.50 0.66 7.89
CA GLN A 11 9.27 0.07 9.21
C GLN A 11 8.53 1.03 10.15
N ASP A 12 8.79 2.32 10.03
CA ASP A 12 8.17 3.38 10.84
C ASP A 12 6.76 3.76 10.33
N ALA A 13 6.34 3.30 9.14
CA ALA A 13 5.08 3.66 8.54
C ALA A 13 3.88 2.88 9.11
N SER A 14 2.83 3.60 9.50
CA SER A 14 1.51 3.02 9.84
C SER A 14 0.70 2.67 8.59
N VAL A 15 0.85 3.44 7.51
CA VAL A 15 0.21 3.20 6.21
C VAL A 15 1.24 3.34 5.11
N ILE A 16 1.31 2.36 4.22
CA ILE A 16 2.09 2.43 2.98
C ILE A 16 1.11 2.45 1.82
N ILE A 17 1.09 3.56 1.09
CA ILE A 17 0.28 3.74 -0.12
C ILE A 17 1.19 3.75 -1.35
N GLY A 18 0.79 3.07 -2.42
CA GLY A 18 1.54 3.08 -3.67
C GLY A 18 0.74 2.59 -4.86
N ALA A 19 1.08 3.11 -6.05
CA ALA A 19 0.65 2.50 -7.30
C ALA A 19 1.30 1.11 -7.47
N HIS A 20 0.57 0.18 -8.10
CA HIS A 20 1.07 -1.15 -8.44
C HIS A 20 2.42 -1.04 -9.17
N GLY A 21 3.44 -1.75 -8.67
CA GLY A 21 4.74 -1.78 -9.30
C GLY A 21 5.88 -2.11 -8.34
N ALA A 22 7.10 -2.13 -8.86
CA ALA A 22 8.29 -2.55 -8.13
C ALA A 22 8.52 -1.77 -6.81
N GLY A 23 8.13 -0.49 -6.74
CA GLY A 23 8.23 0.29 -5.51
C GLY A 23 7.42 -0.30 -4.34
N LEU A 24 6.28 -0.93 -4.62
CA LEU A 24 5.46 -1.54 -3.57
C LEU A 24 6.10 -2.83 -3.01
N THR A 25 7.15 -3.37 -3.63
CA THR A 25 7.89 -4.51 -3.07
C THR A 25 8.53 -4.22 -1.71
N HIS A 26 8.73 -2.93 -1.37
CA HIS A 26 9.25 -2.56 -0.06
C HIS A 26 8.40 -3.05 1.13
N ILE A 27 7.13 -3.40 0.92
CA ILE A 27 6.25 -3.94 1.99
C ILE A 27 6.78 -5.24 2.61
N VAL A 28 7.73 -5.94 1.98
CA VAL A 28 8.44 -7.08 2.62
C VAL A 28 9.14 -6.67 3.93
N SER A 29 9.55 -5.41 4.03
CA SER A 29 10.20 -4.83 5.20
C SER A 29 9.22 -4.20 6.20
N ALA A 30 7.92 -4.16 5.90
CA ALA A 30 6.90 -3.58 6.78
C ALA A 30 6.74 -4.37 8.09
N THR A 31 6.22 -3.71 9.12
CA THR A 31 5.95 -4.32 10.43
C THR A 31 4.48 -4.75 10.54
N PRO A 32 4.11 -5.69 11.44
CA PRO A 32 2.74 -6.23 11.50
C PRO A 32 1.60 -5.22 11.69
N ASN A 33 1.91 -4.01 12.20
CA ASN A 33 0.90 -2.96 12.42
C ASN A 33 0.78 -1.98 11.23
N THR A 34 1.44 -2.28 10.11
CA THR A 34 1.37 -1.46 8.90
C THR A 34 0.21 -1.89 8.01
N THR A 35 -0.58 -0.92 7.55
CA THR A 35 -1.63 -1.13 6.54
C THR A 35 -1.10 -0.81 5.14
N ILE A 36 -1.39 -1.67 4.17
CA ILE A 36 -1.02 -1.49 2.76
C ILE A 36 -2.23 -0.99 1.97
N PHE A 37 -2.06 0.12 1.25
CA PHE A 37 -3.03 0.65 0.31
C PHE A 37 -2.45 0.64 -1.11
N GLU A 38 -2.90 -0.30 -1.92
CA GLU A 38 -2.45 -0.45 -3.30
C GLU A 38 -3.42 0.18 -4.29
N ILE A 39 -2.89 0.99 -5.22
CA ILE A 39 -3.65 1.54 -6.34
C ILE A 39 -3.30 0.74 -7.61
N ILE A 40 -4.22 -0.04 -8.13
CA ILE A 40 -3.95 -1.03 -9.19
C ILE A 40 -4.96 -0.92 -10.34
N SER A 41 -4.47 -0.72 -11.57
CA SER A 41 -5.30 -0.83 -12.78
C SER A 41 -5.68 -2.29 -13.03
N VAL A 42 -6.91 -2.51 -13.50
CA VAL A 42 -7.38 -3.82 -13.95
C VAL A 42 -6.47 -4.46 -15.02
N GLU A 43 -5.76 -3.64 -15.80
CA GLU A 43 -4.80 -4.07 -16.83
C GLU A 43 -3.58 -4.80 -16.25
N PHE A 44 -3.21 -4.48 -15.00
CA PHE A 44 -2.00 -5.01 -14.35
C PHE A 44 -2.33 -5.86 -13.12
N ARG A 45 -3.58 -6.33 -12.99
CA ARG A 45 -4.03 -7.03 -11.79
C ARG A 45 -3.27 -8.34 -11.60
N ARG A 46 -2.37 -8.35 -10.62
CA ARG A 46 -1.63 -9.53 -10.20
C ARG A 46 -1.64 -9.61 -8.67
N PRO A 47 -1.79 -10.80 -8.07
CA PRO A 47 -2.01 -10.94 -6.64
C PRO A 47 -0.74 -10.82 -5.80
N HIS A 48 0.41 -10.44 -6.38
CA HIS A 48 1.71 -10.52 -5.71
C HIS A 48 1.74 -9.79 -4.36
N PHE A 49 1.25 -8.55 -4.31
CA PHE A 49 1.32 -7.74 -3.09
C PHE A 49 0.27 -8.13 -2.06
N GLU A 50 -0.91 -8.57 -2.49
CA GLU A 50 -1.90 -9.19 -1.62
C GLU A 50 -1.33 -10.46 -0.95
N LEU A 51 -0.64 -11.30 -1.71
CA LEU A 51 -0.02 -12.52 -1.19
C LEU A 51 1.14 -12.21 -0.23
N ILE A 52 1.98 -11.21 -0.54
CA ILE A 52 3.05 -10.76 0.36
C ILE A 52 2.46 -10.19 1.65
N ALA A 53 1.42 -9.35 1.56
CA ALA A 53 0.73 -8.79 2.71
C ALA A 53 0.15 -9.90 3.59
N LYS A 54 -0.55 -10.88 2.98
CA LYS A 54 -1.06 -12.06 3.68
C LYS A 54 0.04 -12.86 4.37
N TRP A 55 1.16 -13.11 3.68
CA TRP A 55 2.31 -13.82 4.25
C TRP A 55 2.91 -13.09 5.46
N LYS A 56 2.95 -11.75 5.40
CA LYS A 56 3.47 -10.88 6.47
C LYS A 56 2.46 -10.60 7.59
N GLY A 57 1.19 -10.99 7.42
CA GLY A 57 0.11 -10.66 8.34
C GLY A 57 -0.28 -9.18 8.33
N LEU A 58 -0.11 -8.49 7.19
CA LEU A 58 -0.45 -7.08 7.02
C LEU A 58 -1.90 -6.91 6.56
N GLU A 59 -2.54 -5.84 7.01
CA GLU A 59 -3.82 -5.40 6.45
C GLU A 59 -3.60 -4.84 5.03
N TYR A 60 -4.45 -5.23 4.08
CA TYR A 60 -4.27 -4.91 2.67
C TYR A 60 -5.56 -4.42 2.03
N HIS A 61 -5.48 -3.26 1.39
CA HIS A 61 -6.59 -2.58 0.72
C HIS A 61 -6.22 -2.29 -0.74
N PRO A 62 -6.82 -2.98 -1.71
CA PRO A 62 -6.66 -2.62 -3.11
C PRO A 62 -7.72 -1.60 -3.56
N MET A 63 -7.32 -0.58 -4.33
CA MET A 63 -8.19 0.25 -5.15
C MET A 63 -8.02 -0.12 -6.61
N HIS A 64 -9.08 -0.70 -7.18
CA HIS A 64 -9.09 -1.11 -8.58
C HIS A 64 -9.48 0.07 -9.49
N LEU A 65 -8.58 0.45 -10.37
CA LEU A 65 -8.83 1.49 -11.37
C LEU A 65 -9.28 0.85 -12.68
N ALA A 66 -10.27 1.46 -13.33
CA ALA A 66 -10.75 1.04 -14.65
C ALA A 66 -9.70 1.26 -15.77
N ASN A 67 -8.74 2.15 -15.53
CA ASN A 67 -7.66 2.47 -16.46
C ASN A 67 -6.40 2.87 -15.67
N SER A 68 -5.34 3.28 -16.38
CA SER A 68 -4.06 3.67 -15.80
C SER A 68 -4.03 5.08 -15.16
N ARG A 69 -5.19 5.67 -14.80
CA ARG A 69 -5.29 6.97 -14.10
C ARG A 69 -6.12 6.83 -12.83
N ALA A 70 -5.56 7.31 -11.73
CA ALA A 70 -6.27 7.45 -10.46
C ALA A 70 -6.94 8.83 -10.37
N ASP A 71 -8.15 8.89 -9.82
CA ASP A 71 -8.74 10.14 -9.34
C ASP A 71 -8.15 10.48 -7.96
N PRO A 72 -7.39 11.59 -7.81
CA PRO A 72 -6.78 11.96 -6.54
C PRO A 72 -7.79 12.16 -5.41
N THR A 73 -9.01 12.60 -5.71
CA THR A 73 -10.06 12.79 -4.71
C THR A 73 -10.51 11.44 -4.16
N ALA A 74 -10.83 10.48 -5.04
CA ALA A 74 -11.17 9.11 -4.63
C ALA A 74 -10.05 8.43 -3.83
N VAL A 75 -8.78 8.58 -4.25
CA VAL A 75 -7.62 8.05 -3.51
C VAL A 75 -7.54 8.64 -2.11
N THR A 76 -7.71 9.96 -1.99
CA THR A 76 -7.64 10.66 -0.70
C THR A 76 -8.78 10.26 0.24
N GLU A 77 -10.01 10.10 -0.29
CA GLU A 77 -11.15 9.65 0.52
C GLU A 77 -10.96 8.21 1.01
N LYS A 78 -10.44 7.30 0.18
CA LYS A 78 -10.11 5.95 0.63
C LYS A 78 -9.01 5.93 1.68
N LEU A 79 -7.99 6.78 1.52
CA LEU A 79 -6.94 6.93 2.52
C LEU A 79 -7.51 7.42 3.86
N LYS A 80 -8.40 8.42 3.86
CA LYS A 80 -9.08 8.88 5.08
C LYS A 80 -9.88 7.77 5.76
N GLU A 81 -10.57 6.94 5.00
CA GLU A 81 -11.30 5.78 5.53
C GLU A 81 -10.36 4.81 6.26
N ILE A 82 -9.22 4.47 5.65
CA ILE A 82 -8.20 3.62 6.27
C ILE A 82 -7.64 4.26 7.55
N MET A 83 -7.34 5.55 7.51
CA MET A 83 -6.77 6.27 8.65
C MET A 83 -7.71 6.37 9.85
N LYS A 84 -9.03 6.42 9.64
CA LYS A 84 -10.01 6.41 10.74
C LYS A 84 -9.88 5.18 11.64
N ASN A 85 -9.56 4.02 11.06
CA ASN A 85 -9.38 2.77 11.82
C ASN A 85 -8.12 2.79 12.69
N LEU A 86 -7.19 3.72 12.44
CA LEU A 86 -5.97 3.93 13.22
C LEU A 86 -6.14 4.98 14.34
N GLY A 87 -7.35 5.55 14.52
CA GLY A 87 -7.63 6.55 15.55
C GLY A 87 -7.04 7.94 15.26
N CYS A 88 -6.78 8.24 13.99
CA CYS A 88 -6.27 9.52 13.49
C CYS A 88 -7.38 10.39 12.88
#